data_AF-A0AAD4ZBR4-F1
#
_entry.id   AF-A0AAD4ZBR4-F1
#
_cell.length_a   1.000
_cell.length_b   1.000
_cell.length_c   1.000
_cell.angle_alpha   90.00
_cell.angle_beta   90.00
_cell.angle_gamma   90.00
#
_symmetry.space_group_name_H-M   'P 1'
#
loop_
_entity.id
_entity.type
_entity.pdbx_description
1 polymer ?
#
loop_
_entity_poly.entity_id
_entity_poly.type
_entity_poly.pdbx_seq_one_letter_code
_entity_poly.pdbx_strand_id
1 'polypeptide(L)'
;MPGLDRQLVEHKLPIKDGDLPVKQARRRMSMDTELKVKEEIERLLKAGFIRPAIYADWLANIVPVLKRKTGQLESVWITEI
;
A
#
# COMPACT_ATOMS: atom_id res chain seq x y z
N MET A 1 12.22 11.00 -3.62
CA MET A 1 12.91 11.60 -4.79
C MET A 1 13.93 12.59 -4.29
N PRO A 2 15.23 12.24 -4.23
CA PRO A 2 16.26 13.19 -3.85
C PRO A 2 16.30 14.33 -4.87
N GLY A 3 16.28 15.58 -4.40
CA GLY A 3 16.43 16.76 -5.25
C GLY A 3 15.15 17.45 -5.73
N LEU A 4 13.96 16.92 -5.45
CA LEU A 4 12.70 17.66 -5.64
C LEU A 4 12.25 18.30 -4.32
N ASP A 5 11.67 19.50 -4.44
CA ASP A 5 11.06 20.20 -3.31
C ASP A 5 9.89 19.39 -2.74
N ARG A 6 9.92 19.17 -1.42
CA ARG A 6 8.88 18.45 -0.69
C ARG A 6 7.51 19.13 -0.84
N GLN A 7 7.45 20.45 -0.92
CA GLN A 7 6.19 21.17 -1.13
C GLN A 7 5.54 20.86 -2.48
N LEU A 8 6.34 20.47 -3.49
CA LEU A 8 5.85 20.11 -4.82
C LEU A 8 5.40 18.64 -4.90
N VAL A 9 6.09 17.74 -4.20
CA VAL A 9 5.87 16.29 -4.34
C VAL A 9 5.02 15.67 -3.23
N GLU A 10 4.92 16.31 -2.07
CA GLU A 10 4.14 15.79 -0.95
C GLU A 10 2.70 16.26 -1.05
N HIS A 11 1.79 15.30 -1.21
CA HIS A 11 0.37 15.55 -1.06
C HIS A 11 -0.05 15.31 0.39
N LYS A 12 -0.77 16.28 0.98
CA LYS A 12 -1.39 16.15 2.30
C LYS A 12 -2.86 15.83 2.11
N LEU A 13 -3.26 14.62 2.54
CA LEU A 13 -4.67 14.22 2.57
C LEU A 13 -5.34 14.91 3.78
N PRO A 14 -6.34 15.77 3.59
CA PRO A 14 -7.09 16.35 4.70
C PRO A 14 -7.96 15.26 5.35
N ILE A 15 -7.84 15.11 6.67
CA ILE A 15 -8.67 14.23 7.49
C ILE A 15 -9.64 15.12 8.27
N LYS A 16 -10.90 14.69 8.45
CA LYS A 16 -11.86 15.48 9.23
C LYS A 16 -11.49 15.45 10.71
N ASP A 17 -11.68 16.56 11.38
CA ASP A 17 -11.47 16.65 12.82
C ASP A 17 -12.41 15.68 13.56
N GLY A 18 -11.82 14.87 14.45
CA GLY A 18 -12.53 13.85 15.22
C GLY A 18 -12.53 12.45 14.61
N ASP A 19 -12.04 12.27 13.38
CA ASP A 19 -11.88 10.93 12.80
C ASP A 19 -10.73 10.18 13.49
N LEU A 20 -11.02 8.96 13.92
CA LEU A 20 -10.07 8.10 14.62
C LEU A 20 -9.33 7.19 13.62
N PRO A 21 -8.04 6.90 13.84
CA PRO A 21 -7.31 5.96 13.01
C PRO A 21 -7.91 4.55 13.11
N VAL A 22 -8.13 3.90 11.97
CA VAL A 22 -8.67 2.54 11.90
C VAL A 22 -7.59 1.55 11.52
N LYS A 23 -7.46 0.48 12.31
CA LYS A 23 -6.60 -0.67 12.01
C LYS A 23 -7.44 -1.81 11.45
N GLN A 24 -7.51 -1.92 10.13
CA GLN A 24 -8.24 -2.99 9.46
C GLN A 24 -7.56 -4.35 9.72
N ALA A 25 -8.38 -5.38 9.96
CA ALA A 25 -7.89 -6.74 10.09
C ALA A 25 -7.41 -7.26 8.73
N ARG A 26 -6.27 -7.97 8.72
CA ARG A 26 -5.66 -8.51 7.50
C ARG A 26 -6.65 -9.39 6.75
N ARG A 27 -6.90 -9.08 5.48
CA ARG A 27 -7.70 -9.92 4.59
C ARG A 27 -7.00 -11.25 4.28
N ARG A 28 -7.75 -12.35 4.35
CA ARG A 28 -7.27 -13.67 3.90
C ARG A 28 -7.04 -13.67 2.40
N MET A 29 -5.87 -14.15 1.98
CA MET A 29 -5.48 -14.31 0.58
C MET A 29 -5.06 -15.76 0.34
N SER A 30 -5.15 -16.23 -0.92
CA SER A 30 -4.56 -17.51 -1.29
C SER A 30 -3.03 -17.44 -1.26
N MET A 31 -2.37 -18.58 -1.07
CA MET A 31 -0.91 -18.64 -0.96
C MET A 31 -0.20 -18.10 -2.22
N ASP A 32 -0.70 -18.45 -3.41
CA ASP A 32 -0.18 -17.92 -4.69
C ASP A 32 -0.25 -16.39 -4.76
N THR A 33 -1.37 -15.82 -4.33
CA THR A 33 -1.57 -14.37 -4.33
C THR A 33 -0.67 -13.68 -3.32
N GLU A 34 -0.51 -14.27 -2.14
CA GLU A 34 0.36 -13.73 -1.09
C GLU A 34 1.83 -13.67 -1.53
N LEU A 35 2.31 -14.67 -2.27
CA LEU A 35 3.67 -14.68 -2.81
C LEU A 35 3.88 -13.52 -3.80
N LYS A 36 2.95 -13.34 -4.74
CA LYS A 36 3.01 -12.22 -5.71
C LYS A 36 2.97 -10.85 -5.03
N VAL A 37 2.15 -10.70 -3.99
CA VAL A 37 2.09 -9.45 -3.21
C VAL A 37 3.41 -9.18 -2.50
N LYS A 38 4.07 -10.20 -1.94
CA LYS A 38 5.39 -10.05 -1.30
C LYS A 38 6.47 -9.61 -2.29
N GLU A 39 6.50 -10.22 -3.48
CA GLU A 39 7.43 -9.83 -4.55
C GLU A 39 7.26 -8.35 -4.95
N GLU A 40 6.02 -7.90 -5.08
CA GLU A 40 5.71 -6.51 -5.44
C GLU A 40 6.09 -5.53 -4.33
N ILE A 41 5.83 -5.87 -3.06
CA ILE A 41 6.26 -5.07 -1.91
C ILE A 41 7.79 -4.94 -1.89
N GLU A 42 8.52 -6.03 -2.13
CA GLU A 42 9.98 -6.00 -2.17
C GLU A 42 10.50 -5.13 -3.32
N ARG A 43 9.86 -5.20 -4.49
CA ARG A 43 10.17 -4.35 -5.66
C ARG A 43 9.97 -2.87 -5.33
N LEU A 44 8.85 -2.50 -4.71
CA LEU A 44 8.55 -1.12 -4.33
C LEU A 44 9.48 -0.60 -3.23
N LEU A 45 9.87 -1.47 -2.28
CA LEU A 45 10.81 -1.14 -1.22
C LEU A 45 12.21 -0.88 -1.81
N LYS A 46 12.69 -1.75 -2.70
CA LYS A 46 13.99 -1.58 -3.39
C LYS A 46 14.04 -0.32 -4.24
N ALA A 47 12.92 0.05 -4.87
CA ALA A 47 12.79 1.29 -5.63
C ALA A 47 12.68 2.55 -4.75
N GLY A 48 12.52 2.39 -3.43
CA GLY A 48 12.37 3.50 -2.49
C GLY A 48 11.02 4.22 -2.55
N PHE A 49 9.99 3.57 -3.13
CA PHE A 49 8.63 4.12 -3.17
C PHE A 49 7.91 3.97 -1.82
N ILE A 50 8.20 2.91 -1.08
CA ILE A 50 7.62 2.64 0.24
C ILE A 50 8.72 2.50 1.29
N ARG A 51 8.34 2.64 2.56
CA ARG A 51 9.20 2.41 3.73
C ARG A 51 8.41 1.77 4.87
N PRO A 52 9.04 0.98 5.74
CA PRO A 52 8.37 0.43 6.92
C PRO A 52 7.94 1.55 7.87
N ALA A 53 6.74 1.42 8.43
CA ALA A 53 6.20 2.28 9.48
C ALA A 53 6.07 1.47 10.77
N ILE A 54 6.78 1.88 11.83
CA ILE A 54 6.95 1.06 13.05
C ILE A 54 5.78 1.27 14.04
N TYR A 55 5.16 2.46 14.03
CA TYR A 55 4.13 2.86 15.01
C TYR A 55 2.88 3.42 14.32
N ALA A 56 2.39 2.73 13.29
CA ALA A 56 1.17 3.16 12.60
C ALA A 56 -0.07 2.79 13.43
N ASP A 57 -0.83 3.80 13.86
CA ASP A 57 -2.13 3.63 14.54
C ASP A 57 -3.24 3.19 13.56
N TRP A 58 -2.98 3.32 12.26
CA TRP A 58 -3.87 2.91 11.17
C TRP A 58 -3.24 1.81 10.32
N LEU A 59 -4.08 0.94 9.75
CA LEU A 59 -3.65 -0.09 8.80
C LEU A 59 -4.78 -0.33 7.82
N ALA A 60 -4.50 -0.16 6.53
CA ALA A 60 -5.46 -0.45 5.47
C ALA A 60 -5.09 -1.77 4.79
N ASN A 61 -6.11 -2.48 4.31
CA ASN A 61 -5.94 -3.77 3.67
C ASN A 61 -5.37 -3.66 2.26
N ILE A 62 -4.54 -4.64 1.91
CA ILE A 62 -4.03 -4.84 0.56
C ILE A 62 -5.02 -5.67 -0.25
N VAL A 63 -5.39 -5.17 -1.43
CA VAL A 63 -6.23 -5.88 -2.41
C VAL A 63 -5.46 -6.04 -3.73
N PRO A 64 -4.99 -7.26 -4.03
CA PRO A 64 -4.33 -7.56 -5.29
C PRO A 64 -5.36 -7.66 -6.42
N VAL A 65 -5.06 -7.01 -7.54
CA VAL A 65 -5.84 -7.10 -8.78
C VAL A 65 -5.02 -7.90 -9.79
N LEU A 66 -5.62 -8.97 -10.32
CA LEU A 66 -4.97 -9.87 -11.26
C LEU A 66 -5.44 -9.58 -12.69
N LYS A 67 -4.49 -9.61 -13.63
CA LYS A 67 -4.79 -9.55 -15.06
C LYS A 67 -5.60 -10.77 -15.46
N ARG A 68 -6.80 -10.55 -16.00
CA ARG A 68 -7.74 -11.64 -16.37
C ARG A 68 -7.13 -12.69 -17.30
N LYS A 69 -6.26 -12.29 -18.23
CA LYS A 69 -5.70 -13.19 -19.26
C LYS A 69 -4.52 -14.02 -18.78
N THR A 70 -3.69 -13.50 -17.86
CA THR A 70 -2.42 -14.14 -17.48
C THR A 70 -2.39 -14.60 -16.04
N GLY A 71 -3.36 -14.20 -15.20
CA GLY A 71 -3.34 -14.46 -13.76
C GLY A 71 -2.16 -13.79 -13.02
N GLN A 72 -1.46 -12.89 -13.70
CA GLN A 72 -0.36 -12.09 -13.14
C GLN A 72 -0.92 -10.92 -12.34
N LEU A 73 -0.16 -10.49 -11.33
CA LEU A 73 -0.50 -9.29 -10.58
C LEU A 73 -0.45 -8.07 -11.51
N GLU A 74 -1.56 -7.36 -11.60
CA GLU A 74 -1.69 -6.12 -12.36
C GLU A 74 -1.36 -4.92 -11.49
N SER A 75 -1.92 -4.89 -10.29
CA SER A 75 -1.78 -3.80 -9.34
C SER A 75 -2.15 -4.25 -7.94
N VAL A 76 -1.67 -3.50 -6.95
CA VAL A 76 -1.96 -3.69 -5.53
C VAL A 76 -2.63 -2.42 -5.05
N TRP A 77 -3.91 -2.49 -4.68
CA TRP A 77 -4.66 -1.35 -4.17
C TRP A 77 -4.77 -1.42 -2.66
N ILE A 78 -4.83 -0.25 -2.03
CA ILE A 78 -5.17 -0.10 -0.63
C ILE A 78 -6.66 0.28 -0.58
N THR A 79 -7.49 -0.50 0.12
CA THR A 79 -8.92 -0.18 0.26
C THR A 79 -9.16 0.74 1.45
N GLU A 80 -9.56 1.97 1.13
CA GLU A 80 -10.07 3.05 2.01
C GLU A 80 -9.14 3.48 3.17
N ILE A 81 -8.77 4.77 3.14
CA ILE A 81 -8.28 5.58 4.28
C ILE A 81 -9.45 6.47 4.68
#